data_AF-A0A9X2JHN1-F1
#
_entry.id   AF-A0A9X2JHN1-F1
#
_cell.length_a   1.000
_cell.length_b   1.000
_cell.length_c   1.000
_cell.angle_alpha   90.00
_cell.angle_beta   90.00
_cell.angle_gamma   90.00
#
_symmetry.space_group_name_H-M   'P 1'
#
loop_
_entity.id
_entity.type
_entity.pdbx_description
1 polymer ?
#
loop_
_entity_poly.entity_id
_entity_poly.type
_entity_poly.pdbx_seq_one_letter_code
_entity_poly.pdbx_strand_id
1 'polypeptide(L)'
;MKSRCIIVLGLAATLLFSSGVQAAFLVEIDVDGADDGPITYNSHFAFGGDTTTASTSKASTAYGLTPADSLFGGDGTTMLDTYVYRYDPLVDADNLSTDGVPLGVTLSGTDINGTGVAGGSPGLYWVYAAWPKTDNVTGGLTQYTVESGANSFSVQLDQGSDANIPAINDLDEDGNDVWVRLGAIDYDGANGIVVTQQPTGSNSFVSMRAAAVMFEPVGERVPEPSSLMLVGLAAIGLWAARGWK
;
A
#
# COMPACT_ATOMS: atom_id res chain seq x y z
N MET A 1 53.19 0.07 -1.77
CA MET A 1 52.19 -1.00 -2.07
C MET A 1 51.03 -1.06 -1.08
N LYS A 2 51.16 -0.66 0.20
CA LYS A 2 50.06 -0.74 1.19
C LYS A 2 48.84 0.17 0.91
N SER A 3 49.01 1.33 0.25
CA SER A 3 47.90 2.28 0.02
C SER A 3 46.93 1.89 -1.11
N ARG A 4 47.25 0.91 -1.96
CA ARG A 4 46.37 0.52 -3.08
C ARG A 4 45.28 -0.50 -2.68
N CYS A 5 45.44 -1.23 -1.56
CA CYS A 5 44.43 -2.17 -1.08
C CYS A 5 43.22 -1.50 -0.41
N ILE A 6 43.37 -0.30 0.15
CA ILE A 6 42.31 0.36 0.94
C ILE A 6 41.21 0.93 0.02
N ILE A 7 41.58 1.42 -1.16
CA ILE A 7 40.63 2.04 -2.11
C ILE A 7 39.70 0.98 -2.75
N VAL A 8 40.22 -0.22 -3.03
CA VAL A 8 39.43 -1.32 -3.61
C VAL A 8 38.43 -1.91 -2.61
N LEU A 9 38.78 -1.93 -1.31
CA LEU A 9 37.88 -2.40 -0.25
C LEU A 9 36.69 -1.46 -0.02
N GLY A 10 36.90 -0.15 -0.15
CA GLY A 10 35.84 0.85 0.01
C GLY A 10 34.79 0.82 -1.11
N LEU A 11 35.22 0.55 -2.35
CA LEU A 11 34.32 0.49 -3.52
C LEU A 11 33.47 -0.80 -3.55
N ALA A 12 34.01 -1.90 -3.04
CA ALA A 12 33.31 -3.19 -2.97
C ALA A 12 32.21 -3.23 -1.89
N ALA A 13 32.34 -2.45 -0.81
CA ALA A 13 31.33 -2.39 0.25
C ALA A 13 30.04 -1.66 -0.17
N THR A 14 30.11 -0.71 -1.10
CA THR A 14 28.94 0.03 -1.61
C THR A 14 28.07 -0.75 -2.60
N LEU A 15 28.59 -1.80 -3.25
CA LEU A 15 27.85 -2.59 -4.24
C LEU A 15 27.05 -3.76 -3.62
N LEU A 16 27.21 -4.03 -2.32
CA LEU A 16 26.57 -5.17 -1.66
C LEU A 16 25.19 -4.85 -1.04
N PHE A 17 24.70 -3.62 -1.15
CA PHE A 17 23.43 -3.19 -0.54
C PHE A 17 22.30 -2.90 -1.54
N SER A 18 22.41 -3.34 -2.79
CA SER A 18 21.30 -3.20 -3.77
C SER A 18 20.30 -4.37 -3.70
N SER A 19 19.91 -4.82 -2.50
CA SER A 19 18.71 -5.65 -2.39
C SER A 19 17.54 -4.85 -2.94
N GLY A 20 16.74 -5.45 -3.83
CA GLY A 20 15.57 -4.80 -4.42
C GLY A 20 14.75 -4.17 -3.31
N VAL A 21 14.65 -2.85 -3.35
CA VAL A 21 13.99 -2.08 -2.30
C VAL A 21 12.50 -2.32 -2.51
N GLN A 22 11.90 -3.16 -1.67
CA GLN A 22 10.46 -3.18 -1.51
C GLN A 22 10.06 -1.77 -1.06
N ALA A 23 9.08 -1.22 -1.75
CA ALA A 23 8.71 0.19 -1.70
C ALA A 23 7.27 0.40 -1.22
N ALA A 24 6.49 -0.66 -1.12
CA ALA A 24 5.14 -0.58 -0.61
C ALA A 24 4.85 -1.78 0.29
N PHE A 25 3.98 -1.55 1.27
CA PHE A 25 3.39 -2.60 2.07
C PHE A 25 1.98 -2.89 1.60
N LEU A 26 1.76 -4.13 1.18
CA LEU A 26 0.51 -4.64 0.66
C LEU A 26 -0.16 -5.55 1.70
N VAL A 27 -1.42 -5.28 1.98
CA VAL A 27 -2.30 -6.12 2.80
C VAL A 27 -3.40 -6.68 1.91
N GLU A 28 -3.18 -7.88 1.37
CA GLU A 28 -4.23 -8.71 0.77
C GLU A 28 -5.11 -9.29 1.86
N ILE A 29 -6.41 -9.48 1.59
CA ILE A 29 -7.32 -10.10 2.57
C ILE A 29 -6.98 -11.57 2.76
N ASP A 30 -6.82 -12.28 1.64
CA ASP A 30 -6.53 -13.70 1.57
C ASP A 30 -5.09 -13.90 1.07
N VAL A 31 -4.37 -14.85 1.67
CA VAL A 31 -2.94 -15.05 1.43
C VAL A 31 -2.57 -16.48 1.02
N ASP A 32 -3.55 -17.37 0.83
CA ASP A 32 -3.23 -18.71 0.32
C ASP A 32 -2.97 -18.73 -1.20
N GLY A 33 -3.33 -17.64 -1.89
CA GLY A 33 -3.03 -17.42 -3.31
C GLY A 33 -3.96 -18.17 -4.26
N ALA A 34 -5.14 -18.60 -3.81
CA ALA A 34 -6.14 -19.28 -4.62
C ALA A 34 -7.51 -18.61 -4.56
N ASP A 35 -8.25 -18.62 -5.68
CA ASP A 35 -9.68 -18.27 -5.74
C ASP A 35 -10.45 -19.59 -5.63
N ASP A 36 -10.60 -20.11 -4.41
CA ASP A 36 -11.21 -21.42 -4.14
C ASP A 36 -12.29 -21.42 -3.05
N GLY A 37 -12.50 -20.29 -2.37
CA GLY A 37 -13.59 -20.04 -1.43
C GLY A 37 -13.19 -20.12 0.05
N PRO A 38 -12.40 -21.09 0.52
CA PRO A 38 -11.66 -20.96 1.78
C PRO A 38 -10.80 -19.69 1.78
N ILE A 39 -10.76 -18.98 2.91
CA ILE A 39 -9.89 -17.81 3.07
C ILE A 39 -8.87 -18.07 4.17
N THR A 40 -7.61 -17.79 3.87
CA THR A 40 -6.54 -17.67 4.85
C THR A 40 -6.27 -16.19 5.11
N TYR A 41 -6.85 -15.64 6.17
CA TYR A 41 -6.72 -14.21 6.44
C TYR A 41 -5.27 -13.77 6.70
N ASN A 42 -4.89 -12.65 6.08
CA ASN A 42 -3.66 -11.95 6.40
C ASN A 42 -3.66 -11.48 7.87
N SER A 43 -2.52 -11.59 8.55
CA SER A 43 -2.38 -11.13 9.95
C SER A 43 -2.59 -9.63 10.15
N HIS A 44 -2.47 -8.84 9.07
CA HIS A 44 -2.71 -7.40 9.02
C HIS A 44 -4.15 -7.04 8.68
N PHE A 45 -5.00 -8.03 8.43
CA PHE A 45 -6.42 -7.86 8.14
C PHE A 45 -7.28 -8.40 9.30
N ALA A 46 -8.33 -7.66 9.61
CA ALA A 46 -9.38 -8.11 10.50
C ALA A 46 -10.75 -7.69 9.95
N PHE A 47 -11.75 -8.49 10.28
CA PHE A 47 -13.12 -8.26 9.89
C PHE A 47 -14.05 -8.39 11.10
N GLY A 48 -15.09 -7.57 11.14
CA GLY A 48 -16.16 -7.64 12.11
C GLY A 48 -17.45 -7.03 11.58
N GLY A 49 -18.43 -6.90 12.46
CA GLY A 49 -19.80 -6.53 12.11
C GLY A 49 -20.74 -7.71 12.31
N ASP A 50 -21.87 -7.68 11.62
CA ASP A 50 -22.90 -8.72 11.78
C ASP A 50 -22.62 -10.00 11.01
N THR A 51 -21.93 -9.87 9.88
CA THR A 51 -21.49 -11.04 9.15
C THR A 51 -20.41 -11.71 10.00
N THR A 52 -20.67 -12.93 10.48
CA THR A 52 -19.65 -13.73 11.20
C THR A 52 -18.74 -14.48 10.23
N THR A 53 -19.10 -14.49 8.95
CA THR A 53 -18.35 -15.04 7.83
C THR A 53 -18.55 -14.08 6.66
N ALA A 54 -17.48 -13.40 6.24
CA ALA A 54 -17.54 -12.58 5.04
C ALA A 54 -17.71 -13.49 3.82
N SER A 55 -18.53 -13.06 2.85
CA SER A 55 -18.74 -13.85 1.64
C SER A 55 -17.61 -13.59 0.65
N THR A 56 -17.16 -14.64 -0.05
CA THR A 56 -16.05 -14.52 -0.99
C THR A 56 -16.51 -14.08 -2.37
N SER A 57 -15.66 -13.37 -3.08
CA SER A 57 -15.86 -13.03 -4.48
C SER A 57 -14.59 -13.22 -5.29
N LYS A 58 -14.74 -13.18 -6.63
CA LYS A 58 -13.64 -13.30 -7.60
C LYS A 58 -12.40 -12.53 -7.14
N ALA A 59 -11.23 -13.07 -7.43
CA ALA A 59 -9.98 -12.36 -7.20
C ALA A 59 -9.95 -11.00 -7.89
N SER A 60 -9.21 -10.06 -7.31
CA SER A 60 -8.87 -8.80 -7.98
C SER A 60 -7.57 -8.95 -8.74
N THR A 61 -7.47 -8.30 -9.90
CA THR A 61 -6.27 -8.38 -10.77
C THR A 61 -5.34 -7.17 -10.65
N ALA A 62 -5.53 -6.32 -9.64
CA ALA A 62 -4.67 -5.16 -9.43
C ALA A 62 -3.20 -5.56 -9.25
N TYR A 63 -2.30 -4.69 -9.68
CA TYR A 63 -0.86 -4.96 -9.64
C TYR A 63 -0.38 -5.40 -8.25
N GLY A 64 0.36 -6.49 -8.19
CA GLY A 64 0.95 -7.03 -6.97
C GLY A 64 0.05 -7.99 -6.20
N LEU A 65 -1.25 -8.07 -6.53
CA LEU A 65 -2.16 -9.02 -5.89
C LEU A 65 -1.93 -10.44 -6.39
N THR A 66 -2.07 -11.40 -5.46
CA THR A 66 -2.20 -12.80 -5.82
C THR A 66 -3.61 -13.09 -6.37
N PRO A 67 -3.82 -14.24 -7.03
CA PRO A 67 -5.16 -14.67 -7.45
C PRO A 67 -6.10 -15.09 -6.29
N ALA A 68 -5.88 -14.59 -5.07
CA ALA A 68 -6.61 -14.98 -3.88
C ALA A 68 -8.05 -14.41 -3.83
N ASP A 69 -8.91 -15.04 -3.02
CA ASP A 69 -10.30 -14.62 -2.86
C ASP A 69 -10.39 -13.15 -2.35
N SER A 70 -11.36 -12.42 -2.88
CA SER A 70 -11.76 -11.11 -2.34
C SER A 70 -13.00 -11.25 -1.46
N LEU A 71 -13.38 -10.18 -0.75
CA LEU A 71 -14.56 -10.18 0.11
C LEU A 71 -15.63 -9.19 -0.31
N PHE A 72 -16.88 -9.52 0.03
CA PHE A 72 -17.97 -8.57 0.06
C PHE A 72 -18.77 -8.62 1.36
N GLY A 73 -19.27 -7.45 1.78
CA GLY A 73 -20.11 -7.33 2.96
C GLY A 73 -21.51 -7.90 2.72
N GLY A 74 -22.11 -8.52 3.74
CA GLY A 74 -23.41 -9.16 3.69
C GLY A 74 -24.54 -8.35 4.30
N ASP A 75 -25.65 -9.03 4.62
CA ASP A 75 -26.98 -8.46 4.85
C ASP A 75 -27.40 -8.36 6.33
N GLY A 76 -26.43 -8.37 7.25
CA GLY A 76 -26.68 -8.16 8.68
C GLY A 76 -27.33 -6.80 8.97
N THR A 77 -28.17 -6.68 10.00
CA THR A 77 -29.00 -5.46 10.23
C THR A 77 -28.72 -4.71 11.54
N THR A 78 -27.89 -5.25 12.41
CA THR A 78 -27.54 -4.80 13.76
C THR A 78 -26.24 -4.00 13.78
N MET A 79 -25.21 -4.44 13.07
CA MET A 79 -23.89 -3.80 12.96
C MET A 79 -23.41 -3.81 11.51
N LEU A 80 -22.79 -2.70 11.10
CA LEU A 80 -22.20 -2.57 9.78
C LEU A 80 -20.99 -3.50 9.65
N ASP A 81 -20.84 -4.07 8.47
CA ASP A 81 -19.64 -4.84 8.15
C ASP A 81 -18.43 -3.91 8.16
N THR A 82 -17.36 -4.35 8.80
CA THR A 82 -16.19 -3.53 9.09
C THR A 82 -14.93 -4.30 8.73
N TYR A 83 -14.17 -3.78 7.78
CA TYR A 83 -12.87 -4.31 7.38
C TYR A 83 -11.77 -3.40 7.90
N VAL A 84 -10.75 -3.98 8.53
CA VAL A 84 -9.66 -3.24 9.17
C VAL A 84 -8.32 -3.77 8.65
N TYR A 85 -7.55 -2.88 8.04
CA TYR A 85 -6.20 -3.14 7.55
C TYR A 85 -5.20 -2.38 8.42
N ARG A 86 -4.08 -3.01 8.77
CA ARG A 86 -3.06 -2.45 9.66
C ARG A 86 -1.67 -2.57 9.06
N TYR A 87 -0.89 -1.50 9.16
CA TYR A 87 0.52 -1.50 8.80
C TYR A 87 1.31 -0.71 9.84
N ASP A 88 2.36 -1.28 10.42
CA ASP A 88 3.33 -0.55 11.22
C ASP A 88 4.65 -0.43 10.47
N PRO A 89 4.95 0.73 9.86
CA PRO A 89 6.19 0.92 9.12
C PRO A 89 7.48 0.67 9.92
N LEU A 90 7.46 0.67 11.26
CA LEU A 90 8.66 0.41 12.08
C LEU A 90 8.93 -1.08 12.29
N VAL A 91 7.94 -1.93 12.08
CA VAL A 91 7.98 -3.37 12.40
C VAL A 91 7.79 -4.22 11.15
N ASP A 92 6.91 -3.77 10.26
CA ASP A 92 6.52 -4.49 9.07
C ASP A 92 7.40 -4.07 7.89
N ALA A 93 8.10 -5.05 7.30
CA ALA A 93 8.87 -4.81 6.10
C ALA A 93 7.93 -4.69 4.90
N ASP A 94 8.19 -3.71 4.04
CA ASP A 94 7.55 -3.61 2.72
C ASP A 94 7.66 -4.94 1.98
N ASN A 95 6.64 -5.28 1.21
CA ASN A 95 6.54 -6.59 0.55
C ASN A 95 6.30 -6.48 -0.97
N LEU A 96 6.18 -5.28 -1.52
CA LEU A 96 5.94 -5.03 -2.94
C LEU A 96 6.90 -3.98 -3.50
N SER A 97 7.38 -4.20 -4.72
CA SER A 97 8.17 -3.23 -5.49
C SER A 97 7.26 -2.46 -6.42
N THR A 98 7.29 -1.12 -6.36
CA THR A 98 6.37 -0.27 -7.14
C THR A 98 7.08 0.78 -8.01
N ASP A 99 8.43 0.80 -8.02
CA ASP A 99 9.21 1.82 -8.74
C ASP A 99 8.84 1.92 -10.22
N GLY A 100 8.28 3.07 -10.62
CA GLY A 100 7.90 3.35 -12.00
C GLY A 100 6.74 2.50 -12.54
N VAL A 101 6.09 1.69 -11.70
CA VAL A 101 4.97 0.83 -12.10
C VAL A 101 3.69 1.68 -12.14
N PRO A 102 2.89 1.63 -13.22
CA PRO A 102 1.54 2.18 -13.22
C PRO A 102 0.67 1.41 -12.21
N LEU A 103 0.13 2.10 -11.21
CA LEU A 103 -0.65 1.46 -10.15
C LEU A 103 -2.15 1.59 -10.37
N GLY A 104 -2.61 2.73 -10.92
CA GLY A 104 -4.02 3.01 -11.09
C GLY A 104 -4.28 4.52 -11.14
N VAL A 105 -5.24 5.01 -10.34
CA VAL A 105 -5.62 6.44 -10.36
C VAL A 105 -5.85 7.08 -8.99
N THR A 106 -5.92 8.40 -8.98
CA THR A 106 -6.46 9.20 -7.87
C THR A 106 -8.00 9.26 -7.89
N LEU A 107 -8.59 9.79 -6.81
CA LEU A 107 -10.03 10.13 -6.77
C LEU A 107 -10.47 11.18 -7.81
N SER A 108 -9.54 11.86 -8.48
CA SER A 108 -9.83 12.76 -9.61
C SER A 108 -9.63 12.09 -10.98
N GLY A 109 -9.38 10.77 -11.00
CA GLY A 109 -9.12 10.01 -12.22
C GLY A 109 -7.75 10.31 -12.85
N THR A 110 -6.78 10.80 -12.09
CA THR A 110 -5.42 11.04 -12.59
C THR A 110 -4.57 9.81 -12.38
N ASP A 111 -3.87 9.36 -13.42
CA ASP A 111 -2.97 8.20 -13.34
C ASP A 111 -1.90 8.40 -12.26
N ILE A 112 -1.57 7.30 -11.59
CA ILE A 112 -0.53 7.23 -10.56
C ILE A 112 0.50 6.16 -10.92
N ASN A 113 1.76 6.50 -10.70
CA ASN A 113 2.86 5.55 -10.73
C ASN A 113 3.41 5.39 -9.31
N GLY A 114 3.90 4.20 -9.00
CA GLY A 114 4.56 3.94 -7.72
C GLY A 114 5.84 4.75 -7.55
N THR A 115 6.13 5.09 -6.30
CA THR A 115 7.25 5.94 -5.91
C THR A 115 8.57 5.21 -5.91
N GLY A 116 8.57 3.89 -5.67
CA GLY A 116 9.80 3.12 -5.45
C GLY A 116 10.54 3.46 -4.15
N VAL A 117 9.93 4.24 -3.26
CA VAL A 117 10.55 4.67 -2.00
C VAL A 117 10.35 3.60 -0.94
N ALA A 118 11.41 3.18 -0.25
CA ALA A 118 11.29 2.25 0.87
C ALA A 118 10.57 2.89 2.06
N GLY A 119 9.71 2.11 2.71
CA GLY A 119 9.11 2.41 4.00
C GLY A 119 10.13 2.30 5.14
N GLY A 120 9.64 2.09 6.36
CA GLY A 120 10.53 1.93 7.52
C GLY A 120 10.61 3.12 8.48
N SER A 121 9.91 4.23 8.21
CA SER A 121 10.12 5.48 8.97
C SER A 121 8.86 6.34 9.09
N PRO A 122 8.77 7.20 10.13
CA PRO A 122 7.75 8.25 10.18
C PRO A 122 7.79 9.15 8.93
N GLY A 123 6.62 9.65 8.51
CA GLY A 123 6.48 10.51 7.34
C GLY A 123 5.16 10.30 6.62
N LEU A 124 5.02 10.92 5.46
CA LEU A 124 3.80 10.86 4.66
C LEU A 124 3.71 9.53 3.89
N TYR A 125 2.55 8.88 3.95
CA TYR A 125 2.23 7.66 3.20
C TYR A 125 1.01 7.89 2.31
N TRP A 126 1.09 7.48 1.04
CA TRP A 126 -0.07 7.28 0.19
C TRP A 126 -0.76 5.97 0.56
N VAL A 127 -2.10 6.03 0.61
CA VAL A 127 -2.94 4.88 0.93
C VAL A 127 -3.84 4.58 -0.24
N TYR A 128 -3.83 3.32 -0.67
CA TYR A 128 -4.59 2.81 -1.80
C TYR A 128 -5.52 1.68 -1.38
N ALA A 129 -6.60 1.50 -2.12
CA ALA A 129 -7.44 0.32 -2.01
C ALA A 129 -7.69 -0.27 -3.41
N ALA A 130 -7.88 -1.58 -3.45
CA ALA A 130 -8.30 -2.32 -4.62
C ALA A 130 -9.48 -3.23 -4.27
N TRP A 131 -10.36 -3.40 -5.25
CA TRP A 131 -11.48 -4.34 -5.21
C TRP A 131 -11.75 -4.84 -6.62
N PRO A 132 -12.37 -6.02 -6.77
CA PRO A 132 -12.74 -6.49 -8.09
C PRO A 132 -13.83 -5.62 -8.69
N LYS A 133 -13.70 -5.30 -9.99
CA LYS A 133 -14.72 -4.58 -10.75
C LYS A 133 -16.11 -5.19 -10.54
N THR A 134 -17.09 -4.35 -10.26
CA THR A 134 -18.44 -4.75 -9.88
C THR A 134 -19.48 -3.73 -10.31
N ASP A 135 -20.70 -4.21 -10.57
CA ASP A 135 -21.88 -3.39 -10.88
C ASP A 135 -23.05 -3.67 -9.90
N ASN A 136 -22.79 -4.44 -8.84
CA ASN A 136 -23.83 -4.95 -7.94
C ASN A 136 -23.66 -4.54 -6.47
N VAL A 137 -22.79 -3.58 -6.18
CA VAL A 137 -22.75 -2.91 -4.88
C VAL A 137 -23.99 -2.03 -4.75
N THR A 138 -24.82 -2.29 -3.76
CA THR A 138 -26.16 -1.66 -3.63
C THR A 138 -26.44 -1.05 -2.25
N GLY A 139 -25.49 -1.17 -1.31
CA GLY A 139 -25.60 -0.65 0.07
C GLY A 139 -25.33 0.86 0.23
N GLY A 140 -25.13 1.58 -0.88
CA GLY A 140 -24.73 2.98 -0.89
C GLY A 140 -23.22 3.15 -1.01
N LEU A 141 -22.68 4.23 -0.44
CA LEU A 141 -21.25 4.51 -0.49
C LEU A 141 -20.49 3.64 0.50
N THR A 142 -19.26 3.28 0.13
CA THR A 142 -18.26 2.70 1.01
C THR A 142 -17.39 3.81 1.58
N GLN A 143 -17.33 3.91 2.90
CA GLN A 143 -16.43 4.83 3.61
C GLN A 143 -15.12 4.13 3.95
N TYR A 144 -14.03 4.80 3.64
CA TYR A 144 -12.70 4.49 4.13
C TYR A 144 -12.29 5.57 5.12
N THR A 145 -11.88 5.16 6.31
CA THR A 145 -11.29 6.04 7.33
C THR A 145 -9.88 5.55 7.61
N VAL A 146 -8.91 6.44 7.40
CA VAL A 146 -7.48 6.17 7.59
C VAL A 146 -7.00 6.96 8.79
N GLU A 147 -6.33 6.29 9.72
CA GLU A 147 -5.86 6.86 10.97
C GLU A 147 -4.40 6.49 11.25
N SER A 148 -3.66 7.43 11.83
CA SER A 148 -2.34 7.21 12.39
C SER A 148 -2.08 8.20 13.52
N GLY A 149 -2.03 7.70 14.76
CA GLY A 149 -1.93 8.55 15.95
C GLY A 149 -3.06 9.59 16.03
N ALA A 150 -2.71 10.88 15.94
CA ALA A 150 -3.68 11.98 15.91
C ALA A 150 -4.13 12.39 14.50
N ASN A 151 -3.51 11.84 13.45
CA ASN A 151 -3.79 12.15 12.06
C ASN A 151 -4.91 11.24 11.54
N SER A 152 -5.85 11.80 10.79
CA SER A 152 -6.90 11.03 10.14
C SER A 152 -7.45 11.70 8.89
N PHE A 153 -7.98 10.90 7.98
CA PHE A 153 -8.85 11.36 6.89
C PHE A 153 -9.91 10.30 6.57
N SER A 154 -11.00 10.73 5.95
CA SER A 154 -12.02 9.80 5.43
C SER A 154 -12.40 10.14 4.00
N VAL A 155 -12.69 9.12 3.20
CA VAL A 155 -13.24 9.25 1.85
C VAL A 155 -14.44 8.32 1.70
N GLN A 156 -15.40 8.71 0.86
CA GLN A 156 -16.56 7.89 0.53
C GLN A 156 -16.57 7.65 -0.98
N LEU A 157 -16.75 6.40 -1.39
CA LEU A 157 -16.69 5.96 -2.78
C LEU A 157 -17.93 5.14 -3.13
N ASP A 158 -18.48 5.35 -4.32
CA ASP A 158 -19.48 4.45 -4.90
C ASP A 158 -18.80 3.36 -5.72
N GLN A 159 -18.55 2.21 -5.10
CA GLN A 159 -17.89 1.08 -5.76
C GLN A 159 -18.74 0.41 -6.85
N GLY A 160 -20.04 0.71 -6.95
CA GLY A 160 -20.95 0.09 -7.93
C GLY A 160 -21.20 0.96 -9.16
N SER A 161 -21.09 2.28 -9.05
CA SER A 161 -21.47 3.17 -10.15
C SER A 161 -20.86 4.57 -10.15
N ASP A 162 -19.75 4.86 -9.43
CA ASP A 162 -19.21 6.23 -9.39
C ASP A 162 -18.78 6.72 -10.78
N ALA A 163 -19.61 7.57 -11.39
CA ALA A 163 -19.32 8.14 -12.70
C ALA A 163 -18.22 9.21 -12.62
N ASN A 164 -17.88 9.71 -11.43
CA ASN A 164 -16.90 10.77 -11.24
C ASN A 164 -15.49 10.23 -11.06
N ILE A 165 -15.34 8.93 -10.82
CA ILE A 165 -14.04 8.26 -10.75
C ILE A 165 -14.08 7.16 -11.81
N PRO A 166 -13.74 7.46 -13.07
CA PRO A 166 -13.88 6.53 -14.19
C PRO A 166 -13.28 5.16 -13.88
N ALA A 167 -12.13 5.15 -13.21
CA ALA A 167 -11.39 3.93 -12.88
C ALA A 167 -11.99 3.07 -11.75
N ILE A 168 -13.01 3.52 -11.02
CA ILE A 168 -13.71 2.66 -10.03
C ILE A 168 -14.43 1.50 -10.74
N ASN A 169 -14.80 1.71 -12.01
CA ASN A 169 -15.44 0.70 -12.85
C ASN A 169 -14.67 0.43 -14.14
N ASP A 170 -13.57 1.14 -14.38
CA ASP A 170 -12.72 0.87 -15.54
C ASP A 170 -11.65 -0.14 -15.18
N LEU A 171 -11.35 -0.98 -16.15
CA LEU A 171 -10.16 -1.79 -16.09
C LEU A 171 -9.01 -0.94 -16.65
N ASP A 172 -7.76 -1.27 -16.33
CA ASP A 172 -6.63 -0.70 -17.06
C ASP A 172 -6.69 -1.07 -18.57
N GLU A 173 -5.73 -0.57 -19.35
CA GLU A 173 -5.65 -0.84 -20.79
C GLU A 173 -5.53 -2.33 -21.13
N ASP A 174 -5.10 -3.15 -20.17
CA ASP A 174 -4.93 -4.60 -20.27
C ASP A 174 -6.15 -5.39 -19.72
N GLY A 175 -7.16 -4.72 -19.16
CA GLY A 175 -8.34 -5.36 -18.61
C GLY A 175 -8.20 -5.81 -17.15
N ASN A 176 -7.26 -5.24 -16.39
CA ASN A 176 -7.07 -5.52 -14.96
C ASN A 176 -7.78 -4.50 -14.06
N ASP A 177 -8.10 -4.90 -12.83
CA ASP A 177 -8.48 -3.95 -11.79
C ASP A 177 -7.30 -3.02 -11.46
N VAL A 178 -7.56 -1.86 -10.85
CA VAL A 178 -6.54 -0.85 -10.58
C VAL A 178 -6.53 -0.42 -9.12
N TRP A 179 -5.40 0.12 -8.66
CA TRP A 179 -5.30 0.77 -7.36
C TRP A 179 -5.97 2.14 -7.38
N VAL A 180 -6.85 2.41 -6.41
CA VAL A 180 -7.44 3.73 -6.20
C VAL A 180 -6.76 4.40 -5.01
N ARG A 181 -6.09 5.53 -5.24
CA ARG A 181 -5.46 6.33 -4.16
C ARG A 181 -6.53 7.05 -3.35
N LEU A 182 -6.73 6.60 -2.12
CA LEU A 182 -7.68 7.18 -1.17
C LEU A 182 -7.21 8.56 -0.68
N GLY A 183 -5.92 8.69 -0.38
CA GLY A 183 -5.37 9.92 0.18
C GLY A 183 -3.94 9.76 0.66
N ALA A 184 -3.52 10.69 1.51
CA ALA A 184 -2.22 10.67 2.15
C ALA A 184 -2.37 10.84 3.67
N ILE A 185 -1.64 10.03 4.44
CA ILE A 185 -1.64 10.04 5.90
C ILE A 185 -0.22 10.30 6.42
N ASP A 186 -0.07 11.19 7.39
CA ASP A 186 1.20 11.42 8.06
C ASP A 186 1.37 10.41 9.20
N TYR A 187 2.32 9.48 9.05
CA TYR A 187 2.68 8.50 10.07
C TYR A 187 3.62 9.16 11.09
N ASP A 188 3.15 9.31 12.32
CA ASP A 188 3.89 9.97 13.40
C ASP A 188 4.94 9.07 14.08
N GLY A 189 5.06 7.80 13.64
CA GLY A 189 5.93 6.81 14.27
C GLY A 189 5.29 6.06 15.44
N ALA A 190 3.99 6.24 15.68
CA ALA A 190 3.26 5.60 16.76
C ALA A 190 1.99 4.88 16.27
N ASN A 191 1.75 3.67 16.79
CA ASN A 191 0.52 2.89 16.61
C ASN A 191 0.17 2.49 15.16
N GLY A 192 1.12 2.59 14.22
CA GLY A 192 0.93 2.23 12.82
C GLY A 192 -0.10 3.10 12.07
N ILE A 193 -0.46 2.64 10.89
CA ILE A 193 -1.51 3.17 10.02
C ILE A 193 -2.64 2.15 10.00
N VAL A 194 -3.87 2.61 10.23
CA VAL A 194 -5.07 1.78 10.23
C VAL A 194 -6.04 2.29 9.17
N VAL A 195 -6.52 1.40 8.31
CA VAL A 195 -7.60 1.69 7.36
C VAL A 195 -8.82 0.92 7.78
N THR A 196 -9.92 1.62 8.03
CA THR A 196 -11.23 1.05 8.32
C THR A 196 -12.14 1.28 7.12
N GLN A 197 -12.73 0.21 6.58
CA GLN A 197 -13.69 0.25 5.48
C GLN A 197 -15.07 -0.22 5.97
N GLN A 198 -16.12 0.58 5.72
CA GLN A 198 -17.50 0.31 6.14
C GLN A 198 -18.51 0.84 5.11
N PRO A 199 -19.69 0.22 4.96
CA PRO A 199 -20.79 0.83 4.23
C PRO A 199 -21.37 2.01 5.03
N THR A 200 -21.80 3.08 4.35
CA THR A 200 -22.28 4.32 5.01
C THR A 200 -23.76 4.31 5.37
N GLY A 201 -24.57 3.53 4.65
CA GLY A 201 -26.02 3.50 4.83
C GLY A 201 -26.46 2.29 5.66
N SER A 202 -26.47 1.15 5.00
CA SER A 202 -26.75 -0.13 5.64
C SER A 202 -26.01 -1.23 4.89
N ASN A 203 -25.83 -2.34 5.59
CA ASN A 203 -25.55 -3.61 4.96
C ASN A 203 -26.65 -3.97 3.93
N SER A 204 -26.24 -4.68 2.89
CA SER A 204 -27.07 -5.21 1.80
C SER A 204 -26.41 -6.50 1.33
N PHE A 205 -27.02 -7.26 0.41
CA PHE A 205 -26.40 -8.50 -0.07
C PHE A 205 -24.96 -8.30 -0.60
N VAL A 206 -24.67 -7.13 -1.20
CA VAL A 206 -23.31 -6.68 -1.51
C VAL A 206 -23.23 -5.20 -1.09
N SER A 207 -22.84 -4.96 0.16
CA SER A 207 -22.76 -3.61 0.74
C SER A 207 -21.49 -2.86 0.36
N MET A 208 -20.40 -3.61 0.16
CA MET A 208 -19.09 -3.14 -0.28
C MET A 208 -18.26 -4.34 -0.77
N ARG A 209 -17.20 -4.07 -1.53
CA ARG A 209 -16.18 -5.05 -1.93
C ARG A 209 -14.79 -4.63 -1.47
N ALA A 210 -13.93 -5.61 -1.26
CA ALA A 210 -12.54 -5.37 -0.93
C ALA A 210 -11.66 -6.53 -1.36
N ALA A 211 -10.47 -6.23 -1.88
CA ALA A 211 -9.43 -7.22 -2.14
C ALA A 211 -8.17 -6.92 -1.30
N ALA A 212 -7.74 -5.66 -1.28
CA ALA A 212 -6.51 -5.28 -0.59
C ALA A 212 -6.41 -3.78 -0.30
N VAL A 213 -5.48 -3.44 0.60
CA VAL A 213 -5.00 -2.08 0.85
C VAL A 213 -3.49 -2.05 0.70
N MET A 214 -2.97 -0.97 0.11
CA MET A 214 -1.53 -0.75 -0.05
C MET A 214 -1.11 0.58 0.57
N PHE A 215 0.07 0.58 1.18
CA PHE A 215 0.70 1.75 1.79
C PHE A 215 2.03 2.00 1.10
N GLU A 216 2.23 3.20 0.59
CA GLU A 216 3.46 3.59 -0.10
C GLU A 216 3.99 4.89 0.51
N PRO A 217 5.22 4.93 1.03
CA PRO A 217 5.81 6.15 1.53
C PRO A 217 5.98 7.17 0.40
N VAL A 218 5.69 8.42 0.74
CA VAL A 218 5.94 9.55 -0.13
C VAL A 218 7.35 10.02 0.17
N GLY A 219 8.22 9.93 -0.83
CA GLY A 219 9.59 10.43 -0.73
C GLY A 219 9.65 11.95 -0.61
N GLU A 220 9.29 12.52 0.53
CA GLU A 220 9.82 13.82 0.92
C GLU A 220 11.30 13.67 1.27
N ARG A 221 12.13 13.69 0.22
CA ARG A 221 13.59 13.90 0.21
C ARG A 221 14.30 13.54 1.53
N VAL A 222 14.37 12.25 1.86
CA VAL A 222 15.55 11.77 2.58
C VAL A 222 16.76 12.28 1.79
N PRO A 223 17.76 12.97 2.40
CA PRO A 223 18.91 13.46 1.68
C PRO A 223 19.44 12.31 0.85
N GLU A 224 19.38 12.46 -0.47
CA GLU A 224 19.62 11.36 -1.40
C GLU A 224 20.88 10.60 -0.97
N PRO A 225 20.97 9.28 -1.17
CA PRO A 225 22.19 8.53 -0.92
C PRO A 225 23.43 9.19 -1.53
N SER A 226 23.25 9.97 -2.60
CA SER A 226 24.26 10.85 -3.21
C SER A 226 24.88 11.85 -2.21
N SER A 227 24.13 12.36 -1.24
CA SER A 227 24.59 13.25 -0.17
C SER A 227 25.49 12.52 0.84
N LEU A 228 25.07 11.34 1.31
CA LEU A 228 25.90 10.50 2.19
C LEU A 228 27.13 9.97 1.45
N MET A 229 26.98 9.63 0.17
CA MET A 229 28.10 9.27 -0.71
C MET A 229 29.03 10.46 -0.91
N LEU A 230 28.52 11.68 -1.12
CA LEU A 230 29.35 12.89 -1.22
C LEU A 230 30.11 13.15 0.07
N VAL A 231 29.48 13.00 1.23
CA VAL A 231 30.13 13.13 2.54
C VAL A 231 31.20 12.05 2.70
N GLY A 232 30.90 10.80 2.33
CA GLY A 232 31.87 9.70 2.33
C GLY A 232 33.05 9.98 1.40
N LEU A 233 32.80 10.41 0.16
CA LEU A 233 33.82 10.77 -0.82
C LEU A 233 34.65 11.99 -0.37
N ALA A 234 34.01 12.99 0.24
CA ALA A 234 34.69 14.15 0.79
C ALA A 234 35.60 13.76 1.97
N ALA A 235 35.15 12.87 2.85
CA ALA A 235 35.95 12.35 3.95
C ALA A 235 37.16 11.54 3.44
N ILE A 236 36.97 10.71 2.41
CA ILE A 236 38.06 9.99 1.73
C ILE A 236 39.05 10.97 1.10
N GLY A 237 38.58 12.00 0.41
CA GLY A 237 39.42 13.04 -0.19
C GLY A 237 40.27 13.79 0.84
N LEU A 238 39.67 14.18 1.97
CA LEU A 238 40.37 14.81 3.10
C LEU A 238 41.44 13.91 3.72
N TRP A 239 41.16 12.61 3.87
CA TRP A 239 42.12 11.64 4.38
C TRP A 239 43.31 11.44 3.43
N ALA A 240 43.03 11.32 2.13
CA ALA A 240 44.06 11.19 1.10
C ALA A 240 44.99 12.43 1.07
N ALA A 241 44.43 13.64 1.23
CA ALA A 241 45.20 14.87 1.26
C ALA A 241 46.12 15.00 2.51
N ARG A 242 45.73 14.42 3.65
CA ARG A 242 46.53 14.43 4.89
C ARG A 242 47.72 13.47 4.85
N GLY A 243 47.62 12.35 4.16
CA GLY A 243 48.70 11.35 4.05
C GLY A 243 49.87 11.74 3.13
N TRP A 244 49.84 12.94 2.52
CA TRP A 244 50.87 13.47 1.63
C TRP A 244 51.83 14.48 2.27
N LYS A 245 51.71 14.72 3.58
CA LYS A 245 52.72 15.44 4.37
C LYS A 245 53.57 14.45 5.15
#